data_AF-A0A060BW72-F1
#
_entry.id   AF-A0A060BW72-F1
#
_cell.length_a   1.000
_cell.length_b   1.000
_cell.length_c   1.000
_cell.angle_alpha   90.00
_cell.angle_beta   90.00
_cell.angle_gamma   90.00
#
_symmetry.space_group_name_H-M   'P 1'
#
loop_
_entity.id
_entity.type
_entity.pdbx_description
1 polymer ?
#
loop_
_entity_poly.entity_id
_entity_poly.type
_entity_poly.pdbx_seq_one_letter_code
_entity_poly.pdbx_strand_id
1 'polypeptide(L)'
;KLKVAKVKLVYKVRQADSRYFIDIALKNTSKGIAFFNQLQFLNSKMSPIRPSFYSDNFFSLIPGEKKTVTIETAEEKLREGAILVLKGWNIDIQKYKLK
;
A
#
# COMPACT_ATOMS: atom_id res chain seq x y z
N LYS A 1 11.19 -22.40 -5.13
CA LYS A 1 10.18 -21.32 -5.31
C LYS A 1 9.67 -20.90 -3.93
N LEU A 2 9.54 -19.60 -3.63
CA LEU A 2 8.98 -19.16 -2.35
C LEU A 2 7.51 -19.61 -2.22
N LYS A 3 7.12 -20.08 -1.03
CA LYS A 3 5.71 -20.39 -0.72
C LYS A 3 4.90 -19.10 -0.69
N VAL A 4 3.60 -19.20 -0.99
CA VAL A 4 2.69 -18.05 -0.89
C VAL A 4 2.64 -17.56 0.56
N ALA A 5 2.90 -16.27 0.75
CA ALA A 5 2.83 -15.57 2.01
C ALA A 5 1.50 -14.79 2.13
N LYS A 6 1.15 -14.39 3.35
CA LYS A 6 -0.06 -13.61 3.64
C LYS A 6 0.33 -12.35 4.38
N VAL A 7 -0.01 -11.20 3.80
CA VAL A 7 0.19 -9.89 4.42
C VAL A 7 -1.18 -9.31 4.75
N LYS A 8 -1.45 -9.07 6.02
CA LYS A 8 -2.62 -8.31 6.46
C LYS A 8 -2.29 -6.82 6.30
N LEU A 9 -3.15 -6.09 5.61
CA LEU A 9 -3.08 -4.64 5.47
C LEU A 9 -4.30 -4.01 6.15
N VAL A 10 -4.07 -2.98 6.95
CA VAL A 10 -5.09 -2.03 7.40
C VAL A 10 -4.61 -0.62 7.09
N TYR A 11 -5.54 0.30 6.87
CA TYR A 11 -5.20 1.67 6.54
C TYR A 11 -6.14 2.69 7.19
N LYS A 12 -5.66 3.91 7.33
CA LYS A 12 -6.45 5.10 7.68
C LYS A 12 -6.12 6.23 6.71
N VAL A 13 -7.15 6.94 6.29
CA VAL A 13 -7.02 8.14 5.45
C VAL A 13 -7.09 9.38 6.33
N ARG A 14 -6.27 10.39 6.02
CA ARG A 14 -6.30 11.71 6.65
C ARG A 14 -6.13 12.80 5.59
N GLN A 15 -6.74 13.94 5.82
CA GLN A 15 -6.63 15.14 4.99
C GLN A 15 -6.17 16.31 5.86
N ALA A 16 -5.17 17.06 5.40
CA ALA A 16 -4.64 18.24 6.08
C ALA A 16 -3.88 19.12 5.09
N ASP A 17 -4.06 20.44 5.16
CA ASP A 17 -3.31 21.42 4.36
C ASP A 17 -3.32 21.13 2.85
N SER A 18 -4.49 20.80 2.29
CA SER A 18 -4.67 20.41 0.87
C SER A 18 -3.90 19.14 0.46
N ARG A 19 -3.51 18.32 1.43
CA ARG A 19 -2.82 17.05 1.21
C ARG A 19 -3.62 15.87 1.73
N TYR A 20 -3.48 14.76 1.03
CA TYR A 20 -4.11 13.49 1.33
C TYR A 20 -3.05 12.47 1.75
N PHE A 21 -3.29 11.84 2.90
CA PHE A 21 -2.41 10.86 3.50
C PHE A 21 -3.11 9.52 3.63
N ILE A 22 -2.37 8.46 3.36
CA ILE A 22 -2.77 7.08 3.62
C ILE A 22 -1.75 6.49 4.59
N ASP A 23 -2.15 6.29 5.84
CA ASP A 23 -1.34 5.55 6.81
C ASP A 23 -1.69 4.08 6.72
N ILE A 24 -0.68 3.26 6.48
CA ILE A 24 -0.83 1.84 6.18
C ILE A 24 -0.06 1.05 7.21
N ALA A 25 -0.72 0.12 7.88
CA ALA A 25 -0.08 -0.86 8.74
C ALA A 25 -0.17 -2.24 8.10
N LEU A 26 0.99 -2.85 7.87
CA LEU A 26 1.15 -4.18 7.29
C LEU A 26 1.67 -5.16 8.34
N LYS A 27 1.22 -6.41 8.27
CA LYS A 27 1.79 -7.52 9.04
C LYS A 27 1.87 -8.78 8.19
N ASN A 28 3.03 -9.43 8.15
CA ASN A 28 3.11 -10.79 7.60
C ASN A 28 2.51 -11.79 8.61
N THR A 29 1.39 -12.41 8.26
CA THR A 29 0.66 -13.38 9.10
C THR A 29 0.94 -14.83 8.68
N SER A 30 1.89 -15.05 7.78
CA SER A 30 2.30 -16.38 7.33
C SER A 30 3.59 -16.84 7.99
N LYS A 31 3.96 -18.11 7.78
CA LYS A 31 5.20 -18.71 8.29
C LYS A 31 6.41 -18.50 7.37
N GLY A 32 6.22 -17.90 6.19
CA GLY A 32 7.30 -17.63 5.23
C GLY A 32 7.49 -16.13 5.01
N ILE A 33 8.61 -15.74 4.39
CA ILE A 33 8.86 -14.35 3.99
C ILE A 33 7.80 -13.87 2.97
N ALA A 34 7.22 -12.70 3.19
CA ALA A 34 6.48 -11.97 2.17
C ALA A 34 7.48 -11.10 1.41
N PHE A 35 7.87 -11.54 0.23
CA PHE A 35 9.02 -11.01 -0.48
C PHE A 35 8.63 -9.88 -1.43
N PHE A 36 9.40 -8.79 -1.39
CA PHE A 36 9.36 -7.67 -2.33
C PHE A 36 7.95 -7.09 -2.55
N ASN A 37 7.33 -6.66 -1.45
CA ASN A 37 6.00 -6.06 -1.43
C ASN A 37 6.07 -4.60 -1.92
N GLN A 38 5.17 -4.26 -2.82
CA GLN A 38 5.00 -2.94 -3.41
C GLN A 38 3.61 -2.39 -3.07
N LEU A 39 3.57 -1.16 -2.59
CA LEU A 39 2.37 -0.34 -2.51
C LEU A 39 2.26 0.51 -3.77
N GLN A 40 1.08 0.51 -4.39
CA GLN A 40 0.74 1.35 -5.54
C GLN A 40 -0.46 2.22 -5.18
N PHE A 41 -0.34 3.52 -5.42
CA PHE A 41 -1.46 4.45 -5.30
C PHE A 41 -1.96 4.87 -6.67
N LEU A 42 -3.17 4.42 -7.01
CA LEU A 42 -3.72 4.46 -8.36
C LEU A 42 -5.08 5.16 -8.39
N ASN A 43 -5.46 5.70 -9.54
CA ASN A 43 -6.80 6.22 -9.80
C ASN A 43 -7.77 5.10 -10.24
N SER A 44 -9.02 5.45 -10.50
CA SER A 44 -10.06 4.52 -11.00
C SER A 44 -9.73 3.87 -12.34
N LYS A 45 -8.87 4.50 -13.16
CA LYS A 45 -8.35 3.96 -14.42
C LYS A 45 -7.10 3.08 -14.22
N MET A 46 -6.79 2.70 -12.98
CA MET A 46 -5.60 1.92 -12.60
C MET A 46 -4.27 2.58 -13.01
N SER A 47 -4.26 3.91 -13.19
CA SER A 47 -3.08 4.70 -13.50
C SER A 47 -2.50 5.32 -12.22
N PRO A 48 -1.17 5.48 -12.09
CA PRO A 48 -0.57 6.07 -10.90
C PRO A 48 -1.04 7.49 -10.61
N ILE A 49 -1.42 7.77 -9.36
CA ILE A 49 -1.67 9.14 -8.88
C ILE A 49 -0.32 9.79 -8.60
N ARG A 50 -0.04 10.91 -9.29
CA ARG A 50 1.27 11.58 -9.25
C ARG A 50 1.17 13.11 -9.06
N PRO A 51 2.15 13.71 -8.35
CA PRO A 51 3.19 13.03 -7.58
C PRO A 51 2.60 12.34 -6.34
N SER A 52 3.16 11.20 -5.95
CA SER A 52 2.88 10.56 -4.66
C SER A 52 4.20 10.18 -4.00
N PHE A 53 4.29 10.44 -2.70
CA PHE A 53 5.49 10.25 -1.90
C PHE A 53 5.23 9.14 -0.88
N TYR A 54 6.18 8.21 -0.76
CA TYR A 54 6.06 7.03 0.09
C TYR A 54 7.17 7.10 1.13
N SER A 55 6.84 6.91 2.41
CA SER A 55 7.87 6.82 3.46
C SER A 55 8.74 5.57 3.31
N ASP A 56 8.20 4.51 2.71
CA ASP A 56 8.89 3.27 2.38
C ASP A 56 8.11 2.53 1.27
N ASN A 57 8.79 1.78 0.42
CA ASN A 57 8.17 0.95 -0.62
C ASN A 57 9.17 -0.14 -1.06
N PHE A 58 8.70 -1.20 -1.73
CA PHE A 58 9.54 -2.33 -2.17
C PHE A 58 10.27 -3.07 -1.02
N PHE A 59 9.54 -3.38 0.05
CA PHE A 59 10.07 -4.03 1.25
C PHE A 59 9.68 -5.51 1.35
N SER A 60 10.49 -6.29 2.06
CA SER A 60 10.10 -7.64 2.48
C SER A 60 9.65 -7.64 3.93
N LEU A 61 8.81 -8.60 4.31
CA LEU A 61 8.38 -8.81 5.70
C LEU A 61 8.66 -10.26 6.11
N ILE A 62 9.46 -10.46 7.16
CA ILE A 62 9.66 -11.80 7.75
C ILE A 62 8.40 -12.23 8.54
N PRO A 63 8.25 -13.51 8.91
CA PRO A 63 7.08 -13.99 9.66
C PRO A 63 6.82 -13.16 10.93
N GLY A 64 5.61 -12.63 11.06
CA GLY A 64 5.20 -11.83 12.22
C GLY A 64 5.63 -10.35 12.18
N GLU A 65 6.54 -9.96 11.27
CA GLU A 65 7.01 -8.59 11.13
C GLU A 65 5.87 -7.64 10.79
N LYS A 66 5.93 -6.45 11.38
CA LYS A 66 5.01 -5.35 11.14
C LYS A 66 5.77 -4.19 10.50
N LYS A 67 5.10 -3.47 9.63
CA LYS A 67 5.63 -2.24 9.03
C LYS A 67 4.52 -1.21 8.89
N THR A 68 4.88 0.05 9.11
CA THR A 68 4.02 1.20 8.84
C THR A 68 4.58 2.00 7.68
N VAL A 69 3.71 2.37 6.74
CA VAL A 69 4.05 3.19 5.58
C VAL A 69 3.03 4.30 5.45
N THR A 70 3.49 5.53 5.19
CA THR A 70 2.61 6.65 4.82
C THR A 70 2.80 6.97 3.35
N ILE A 71 1.68 7.13 2.64
CA ILE A 71 1.65 7.67 1.28
C ILE A 71 1.04 9.07 1.33
N GLU A 72 1.66 10.03 0.66
CA GLU A 72 1.21 11.41 0.58
C GLU A 72 1.01 11.84 -0.89
N THR A 73 -0.06 12.58 -1.16
CA THR A 73 -0.27 13.30 -2.42
C THR A 73 -1.07 14.57 -2.16
N ALA A 74 -1.14 15.45 -3.16
CA ALA A 74 -2.00 16.63 -3.11
C ALA A 74 -3.46 16.23 -3.42
N GLU A 75 -4.42 16.79 -2.68
CA GLU A 75 -5.84 16.41 -2.81
C GLU A 75 -6.39 16.64 -4.21
N GLU A 76 -5.91 17.66 -4.93
CA GLU A 76 -6.38 17.95 -6.28
C GLU A 76 -6.02 16.85 -7.30
N LYS A 77 -5.15 15.89 -6.94
CA LYS A 77 -4.82 14.71 -7.75
C LYS A 77 -5.85 13.58 -7.65
N LEU A 78 -6.80 13.67 -6.72
CA LEU A 78 -7.76 12.59 -6.43
C LEU A 78 -9.06 12.66 -7.24
N ARG A 79 -9.11 13.54 -8.27
CA ARG A 79 -10.31 13.79 -9.09
C ARG A 79 -10.88 12.52 -9.74
N GLU A 80 -10.02 11.55 -10.05
CA GLU A 80 -10.41 10.30 -10.69
C GLU A 80 -10.50 9.12 -9.71
N GLY A 81 -10.78 9.40 -8.43
CA GLY A 81 -10.86 8.39 -7.38
C GLY A 81 -9.49 7.86 -6.95
N ALA A 82 -9.50 7.05 -5.90
CA ALA A 82 -8.30 6.64 -5.18
C ALA A 82 -8.36 5.13 -4.84
N ILE A 83 -7.34 4.39 -5.26
CA ILE A 83 -7.21 2.94 -5.07
C ILE A 83 -5.82 2.64 -4.53
N LEU A 84 -5.76 2.01 -3.35
CA LEU A 84 -4.54 1.45 -2.80
C LEU A 84 -4.40 -0.01 -3.25
N VAL A 85 -3.25 -0.37 -3.79
CA VAL A 85 -2.94 -1.75 -4.19
C VAL A 85 -1.68 -2.22 -3.48
N LEU A 86 -1.74 -3.40 -2.86
CA LEU A 86 -0.59 -4.14 -2.37
C LEU A 86 -0.32 -5.30 -3.34
N LYS A 87 0.90 -5.34 -3.88
CA LYS A 87 1.43 -6.47 -4.66
C LYS A 87 2.70 -6.96 -4.01
N GLY A 88 3.10 -8.19 -4.31
CA GLY A 88 4.40 -8.71 -3.92
C GLY A 88 4.74 -9.94 -4.72
N TRP A 89 5.98 -10.41 -4.61
CA TRP A 89 6.46 -11.54 -5.40
C TRP A 89 5.68 -12.83 -5.14
N ASN A 90 5.28 -13.06 -3.89
CA ASN A 90 4.63 -14.30 -3.44
C ASN A 90 3.41 -14.06 -2.55
N ILE A 91 2.63 -13.00 -2.81
CA ILE A 91 1.35 -12.75 -2.13
C ILE A 91 0.24 -12.53 -3.15
N ASP A 92 -1.01 -12.76 -2.74
CA ASP A 92 -2.16 -12.36 -3.54
C ASP A 92 -2.28 -10.83 -3.60
N ILE A 93 -2.66 -10.31 -4.76
CA ILE A 93 -2.85 -8.88 -4.97
C ILE A 93 -4.06 -8.43 -4.16
N GLN A 94 -3.87 -7.42 -3.31
CA GLN A 94 -4.94 -6.81 -2.53
C GLN A 94 -5.25 -5.42 -3.08
N LYS A 95 -6.52 -5.09 -3.28
CA LYS A 95 -6.99 -3.81 -3.81
C LYS A 95 -8.01 -3.20 -2.86
N TYR A 96 -7.85 -1.93 -2.54
CA TYR A 96 -8.73 -1.18 -1.64
C TYR A 96 -9.13 0.12 -2.32
N LYS A 97 -10.43 0.27 -2.60
CA LYS A 97 -10.98 1.57 -3.00
C LYS A 97 -11.03 2.46 -1.76
N LEU A 98 -10.35 3.59 -1.81
CA LEU A 98 -10.33 4.57 -0.72
C LEU A 98 -11.59 5.45 -0.85
N LYS A 99 -12.18 5.77 0.29
CA LYS A 99 -13.28 6.73 0.41
C LYS A 99 -12.75 8.07 0.85
#